data_AF-A0A8S9ZX85-F1
#
_entry.id   AF-A0A8S9ZX85-F1
#
_cell.length_a   1.000
_cell.length_b   1.000
_cell.length_c   1.000
_cell.angle_alpha   90.00
_cell.angle_beta   90.00
_cell.angle_gamma   90.00
#
_symmetry.space_group_name_H-M   'P 1'
#
loop_
_entity.id
_entity.type
_entity.pdbx_description
1 polymer ?
#
loop_
_entity_poly.entity_id
_entity_poly.type
_entity_poly.pdbx_seq_one_letter_code
_entity_poly.pdbx_strand_id
1 'polypeptide(L)'
;MYITYYFIFFTFFCFYTSHAFNWKCAGCKTGVEVLRYLYEQNYTTTEILKTAEYVCRHFADQDSFVCRGITSQFKDEFLYVLGKLVFQPSQLCGLILNSCGTPINPFDTNWNISLPPSSSINLKSSKKTTKPIHYLEGSEAECGKPVCCIKKPRKGMPIKKKSGYWGTTAKCDIPLRTVENLLGHINKTHKVDFVLLSGDYVHHRDWEYTHEGHISTIANLSILLQKHLSEIPIFWAIGNHEAVPVNAFGPNFVPERFRPTWIYKAILNEAHKTDKGKLPVEADERSYSINYGNNLRIISLNNGYCDNTNMFIYINQTDPDGSLTWLVNQLWDAEKNEKFVYILSHIPPGDEECLESWSRNYYRII
;
A
#
# COMPACT_ATOMS: atom_id res chain seq x y z
N MET A 1 8.52 15.96 -73.55
CA MET A 1 8.76 17.39 -73.29
C MET A 1 9.38 17.50 -71.91
N TYR A 2 10.70 17.32 -71.79
CA TYR A 2 11.69 18.42 -71.65
C TYR A 2 11.41 19.32 -70.42
N ILE A 3 12.30 19.59 -69.46
CA ILE A 3 13.67 19.18 -69.12
C ILE A 3 14.03 19.87 -67.77
N THR A 4 14.64 19.13 -66.82
CA THR A 4 15.70 19.51 -65.82
C THR A 4 15.48 20.60 -64.74
N TYR A 5 16.02 20.52 -63.51
CA TYR A 5 17.43 20.37 -63.05
C TYR A 5 17.60 19.27 -61.95
N TYR A 6 18.56 18.32 -61.96
CA TYR A 6 20.01 18.38 -61.61
C TYR A 6 20.28 18.87 -60.15
N PHE A 7 21.08 18.32 -59.24
CA PHE A 7 22.25 17.40 -59.22
C PHE A 7 22.45 16.83 -57.77
N ILE A 8 22.67 15.51 -57.63
CA ILE A 8 23.61 14.72 -56.78
C ILE A 8 24.05 15.16 -55.34
N PHE A 9 23.98 14.20 -54.38
CA PHE A 9 25.06 13.62 -53.51
C PHE A 9 24.64 13.25 -52.07
N PHE A 10 24.77 11.95 -51.79
CA PHE A 10 25.10 11.23 -50.54
C PHE A 10 25.15 11.95 -49.18
N THR A 11 24.42 11.35 -48.22
CA THR A 11 24.73 11.08 -46.78
C THR A 11 25.39 12.18 -45.93
N PHE A 12 24.75 12.58 -44.82
CA PHE A 12 25.26 12.47 -43.44
C PHE A 12 24.23 13.06 -42.43
N PHE A 13 23.81 12.24 -41.47
CA PHE A 13 23.28 12.56 -40.12
C PHE A 13 22.27 13.72 -39.91
N CYS A 14 21.03 13.36 -39.56
CA CYS A 14 20.44 13.76 -38.27
C CYS A 14 19.25 12.86 -37.91
N PHE A 15 19.51 11.88 -37.03
CA PHE A 15 18.48 11.32 -36.16
C PHE A 15 18.03 12.44 -35.20
N TYR A 16 16.92 13.11 -35.51
CA TYR A 16 16.16 13.86 -34.53
C TYR A 16 14.90 13.08 -34.22
N THR A 17 14.96 12.25 -33.18
CA THR A 17 13.76 11.69 -32.55
C THR A 17 12.99 12.84 -31.93
N SER A 18 11.87 13.23 -32.55
CA SER A 18 10.91 14.15 -31.97
C SER A 18 10.42 13.60 -30.62
N HIS A 19 10.84 14.19 -29.50
CA HIS A 19 10.11 14.04 -28.24
C HIS A 19 8.73 14.67 -28.44
N ALA A 20 7.69 13.84 -28.55
CA ALA A 20 6.32 14.33 -28.62
C ALA A 20 6.03 15.23 -27.42
N PHE A 21 5.46 16.42 -27.66
CA PHE A 21 5.08 17.35 -26.60
C PHE A 21 4.01 16.72 -25.70
N ASN A 22 4.38 16.40 -24.46
CA ASN A 22 3.47 15.80 -23.49
C ASN A 22 2.60 16.89 -22.84
N TRP A 23 1.45 17.17 -23.45
CA TRP A 23 0.51 18.19 -22.98
C TRP A 23 -0.02 17.92 -21.55
N LYS A 24 -0.16 16.65 -21.16
CA LYS A 24 -0.55 16.28 -19.79
C LYS A 24 0.52 16.68 -18.79
N CYS A 25 1.80 16.46 -19.14
CA CYS A 25 2.91 16.87 -18.31
C CYS A 25 2.98 18.39 -18.14
N ALA A 26 2.86 19.13 -19.24
CA ALA A 26 2.84 20.59 -19.19
C ALA A 26 1.67 21.09 -18.33
N GLY A 27 0.47 20.55 -18.55
CA GLY A 27 -0.74 20.90 -17.79
C GLY A 27 -0.61 20.58 -16.30
N CYS A 28 -0.07 19.43 -15.94
CA CYS A 28 0.21 19.08 -14.55
C CYS A 28 1.19 20.09 -13.93
N LYS A 29 2.34 20.37 -14.56
CA LYS A 29 3.36 21.26 -14.00
C LYS A 29 2.80 22.66 -13.77
N THR A 30 2.04 23.19 -14.73
CA THR A 30 1.34 24.46 -14.58
C THR A 30 0.30 24.40 -13.45
N GLY A 31 -0.47 23.32 -13.34
CA GLY A 31 -1.43 23.11 -12.26
C GLY A 31 -0.78 23.09 -10.88
N VAL A 32 0.37 22.43 -10.74
CA VAL A 32 1.14 22.40 -9.48
C VAL A 32 1.69 23.78 -9.12
N GLU A 33 2.16 24.55 -10.11
CA GLU A 33 2.57 25.95 -9.87
C GLU A 33 1.41 26.82 -9.38
N VAL A 34 0.22 26.66 -9.96
CA VAL A 34 -0.99 27.35 -9.49
C VAL A 34 -1.33 26.92 -8.05
N LEU A 35 -1.24 25.63 -7.74
CA LEU A 35 -1.46 25.13 -6.37
C LEU A 35 -0.48 25.73 -5.38
N ARG A 36 0.81 25.83 -5.75
CA ARG A 36 1.83 26.47 -4.92
C ARG A 36 1.48 27.93 -4.66
N TYR A 37 1.14 28.68 -5.71
CA TYR A 37 0.73 30.08 -5.58
C TYR A 37 -0.48 30.24 -4.64
N LEU A 38 -1.53 29.43 -4.81
CA LEU A 38 -2.72 29.48 -3.95
C LEU A 38 -2.38 29.19 -2.48
N TYR A 39 -1.51 28.20 -2.24
CA TYR A 39 -1.05 27.86 -0.90
C TYR A 39 -0.23 29.00 -0.27
N GLU A 40 0.75 29.56 -0.98
CA GLU A 40 1.60 30.67 -0.51
C GLU A 40 0.81 31.95 -0.22
N GLN A 41 -0.26 32.20 -0.97
CA GLN A 41 -1.14 33.34 -0.76
C GLN A 41 -2.23 33.08 0.29
N ASN A 42 -2.17 31.97 1.03
CA ASN A 42 -3.16 31.59 2.05
C ASN A 42 -4.61 31.58 1.53
N TYR A 43 -4.83 31.12 0.30
CA TYR A 43 -6.18 30.92 -0.22
C TYR A 43 -6.93 29.90 0.65
N THR A 44 -8.26 29.91 0.54
CA THR A 44 -9.07 29.00 1.35
C THR A 44 -8.76 27.56 0.97
N THR A 45 -8.82 26.67 1.96
CA THR A 45 -8.65 25.23 1.74
C THR A 45 -9.55 24.69 0.61
N THR A 46 -10.76 25.23 0.48
CA THR A 46 -11.71 24.87 -0.57
C THR A 46 -11.19 25.19 -1.97
N GLU A 47 -10.52 26.33 -2.17
CA GLU A 47 -9.98 26.74 -3.46
C GLU A 47 -8.76 25.88 -3.86
N ILE A 48 -7.90 25.57 -2.90
CA ILE A 48 -6.75 24.68 -3.09
C ILE A 48 -7.23 23.29 -3.51
N LEU A 49 -8.21 22.71 -2.79
CA LEU A 49 -8.73 21.38 -3.09
C LEU A 49 -9.47 21.32 -4.43
N LYS A 50 -10.26 22.35 -4.78
CA LYS A 50 -10.92 22.42 -6.10
C LYS A 50 -9.90 22.46 -7.23
N THR A 51 -8.82 23.21 -7.05
CA THR A 51 -7.74 23.30 -8.03
C THR A 51 -7.02 21.94 -8.15
N ALA A 52 -6.75 21.28 -7.02
CA ALA A 52 -6.13 19.96 -7.01
C ALA A 52 -7.02 18.90 -7.69
N GLU A 53 -8.33 18.92 -7.42
CA GLU A 53 -9.30 18.04 -8.09
C GLU A 53 -9.30 18.28 -9.60
N TYR A 54 -9.31 19.56 -10.03
CA TYR A 54 -9.28 19.93 -11.43
C TYR A 54 -8.01 19.42 -12.12
N VAL A 55 -6.84 19.63 -11.51
CA VAL A 55 -5.56 19.15 -12.04
C VAL A 55 -5.57 17.63 -12.16
N CYS A 56 -6.01 16.93 -11.12
CA CYS A 56 -6.10 15.48 -11.13
C CYS A 56 -7.00 14.97 -12.26
N ARG A 57 -8.22 15.49 -12.36
CA ARG A 57 -9.22 15.00 -13.33
C ARG A 57 -8.83 15.18 -14.78
N HIS A 58 -8.01 16.19 -15.09
CA HIS A 58 -7.67 16.53 -16.48
C HIS A 58 -6.25 16.12 -16.86
N PHE A 59 -5.37 15.93 -15.88
CA PHE A 59 -3.95 15.72 -16.13
C PHE A 59 -3.32 14.53 -15.39
N ALA A 60 -4.03 13.80 -14.49
CA ALA A 60 -3.45 12.71 -13.71
C ALA A 60 -3.69 11.28 -14.22
N ASP A 61 -4.38 11.09 -15.35
CA ASP A 61 -4.79 9.75 -15.82
C ASP A 61 -5.53 8.91 -14.76
N GLN A 62 -6.24 9.59 -13.85
CA GLN A 62 -7.05 9.00 -12.79
C GLN A 62 -8.54 9.23 -13.03
N ASP A 63 -9.37 8.28 -12.58
CA ASP A 63 -10.83 8.42 -12.63
C ASP A 63 -11.32 9.60 -11.76
N SER A 64 -12.38 10.29 -12.20
CA SER A 64 -12.95 11.43 -11.46
C SER A 64 -13.43 11.10 -10.05
N PHE A 65 -13.71 9.83 -9.78
CA PHE A 65 -14.05 9.34 -8.45
C PHE A 65 -12.82 9.27 -7.54
N VAL A 66 -11.69 8.80 -8.08
CA VAL A 66 -10.39 8.73 -7.40
C VAL A 66 -9.91 10.14 -7.06
N CYS A 67 -9.93 11.06 -8.03
CA CYS A 67 -9.54 12.45 -7.80
C CYS A 67 -10.38 13.14 -6.71
N ARG A 68 -11.69 12.88 -6.69
CA ARG A 68 -12.57 13.41 -5.63
C ARG A 68 -12.25 12.80 -4.27
N GLY A 69 -12.02 11.49 -4.22
CA GLY A 69 -11.60 10.77 -3.01
C GLY A 69 -10.32 11.35 -2.40
N ILE A 70 -9.31 11.63 -3.22
CA ILE A 70 -8.06 12.27 -2.80
C ILE A 70 -8.34 13.65 -2.19
N THR A 71 -9.19 14.46 -2.82
CA THR A 71 -9.48 15.82 -2.31
C THR A 71 -10.51 15.87 -1.17
N SER A 72 -11.19 14.77 -0.87
CA SER A 72 -12.17 14.70 0.22
C SER A 72 -11.67 13.93 1.43
N GLN A 73 -11.27 12.66 1.23
CA GLN A 73 -10.89 11.76 2.30
C GLN A 73 -9.44 11.99 2.74
N PHE A 74 -8.54 12.24 1.79
CA PHE A 74 -7.13 12.53 2.05
C PHE A 74 -6.87 14.02 2.27
N LYS A 75 -7.91 14.82 2.52
CA LYS A 75 -7.82 16.28 2.54
C LYS A 75 -6.71 16.77 3.47
N ASP A 76 -6.70 16.28 4.72
CA ASP A 76 -5.81 16.81 5.74
C ASP A 76 -4.37 16.30 5.57
N GLU A 77 -4.23 15.04 5.15
CA GLU A 77 -2.96 14.41 4.79
C GLU A 77 -2.34 15.10 3.58
N PHE A 78 -3.12 15.30 2.53
CA PHE A 78 -2.72 15.98 1.30
C PHE A 78 -2.24 17.39 1.62
N LEU A 79 -3.01 18.19 2.36
CA LEU A 79 -2.63 19.56 2.71
C LEU A 79 -1.39 19.60 3.61
N TYR A 80 -1.26 18.66 4.54
CA TYR A 80 -0.08 18.58 5.40
C TYR A 80 1.18 18.27 4.59
N VAL A 81 1.13 17.24 3.73
CA VAL A 81 2.26 16.87 2.86
C VAL A 81 2.56 18.00 1.86
N LEU A 82 1.53 18.59 1.25
CA LEU A 82 1.63 19.75 0.36
C LEU A 82 2.40 20.90 1.03
N GLY A 83 2.08 21.22 2.27
CA GLY A 83 2.74 22.27 3.04
C GLY A 83 4.19 21.95 3.46
N LYS A 84 4.57 20.67 3.50
CA LYS A 84 5.95 20.23 3.81
C LYS A 84 6.84 20.13 2.58
N LEU A 85 6.26 19.83 1.42
CA LEU A 85 6.98 19.57 0.18
C LEU A 85 7.14 20.77 -0.75
N VAL A 86 6.68 21.97 -0.35
CA VAL A 86 6.66 23.25 -1.10
C VAL A 86 7.47 23.20 -2.41
N PHE A 87 6.72 23.03 -3.51
CA PHE A 87 7.03 22.19 -4.68
C PHE A 87 8.13 22.65 -5.63
N GLN A 88 8.87 21.67 -6.16
CA GLN A 88 9.27 21.64 -7.58
C GLN A 88 8.17 20.95 -8.41
N PRO A 89 7.55 21.62 -9.40
CA PRO A 89 6.47 21.05 -10.23
C PRO A 89 6.84 19.75 -10.96
N SER A 90 8.11 19.56 -11.28
CA SER A 90 8.63 18.33 -11.87
C SER A 90 8.49 17.12 -10.95
N GLN A 91 8.57 17.30 -9.62
CA GLN A 91 8.52 16.19 -8.66
C GLN A 91 7.09 15.69 -8.44
N LEU A 92 6.14 16.59 -8.20
CA LEU A 92 4.73 16.20 -8.01
C LEU A 92 4.10 15.67 -9.30
N CYS A 93 4.49 16.20 -10.46
CA CYS A 93 3.99 15.65 -11.71
C CYS A 93 4.67 14.34 -12.12
N GLY A 94 5.93 14.13 -11.73
CA GLY A 94 6.58 12.83 -11.86
C GLY A 94 5.94 11.74 -11.00
N LEU A 95 5.39 12.09 -9.83
CA LEU A 95 4.63 11.19 -8.93
C LEU A 95 3.35 10.66 -9.57
N ILE A 96 2.72 11.47 -10.41
CA ILE A 96 1.36 11.21 -10.93
C ILE A 96 1.42 10.75 -12.40
N LEU A 97 2.44 11.18 -13.14
CA LEU A 97 2.63 10.87 -14.55
C LEU A 97 4.04 10.32 -14.77
N ASN A 98 4.13 9.03 -15.08
CA ASN A 98 5.38 8.32 -15.42
C ASN A 98 6.18 8.96 -16.57
N SER A 99 5.57 9.88 -17.34
CA SER A 99 6.16 10.56 -18.49
C SER A 99 6.43 12.06 -18.27
N CYS A 100 6.39 12.57 -17.03
CA CYS A 100 6.49 13.99 -16.75
C CYS A 100 7.66 14.44 -15.85
N GLY A 101 8.73 14.96 -16.48
CA GLY A 101 9.90 15.54 -15.81
C GLY A 101 11.08 14.57 -15.65
N THR A 102 12.28 15.10 -15.40
CA THR A 102 13.38 14.33 -14.80
C THR A 102 13.26 14.53 -13.30
N PRO A 103 13.02 13.47 -12.54
CA PRO A 103 12.84 13.63 -11.12
C PRO A 103 14.23 13.96 -10.53
N ILE A 104 14.38 15.06 -9.76
CA ILE A 104 15.05 14.84 -8.48
C ILE A 104 14.08 13.90 -7.82
N ASN A 105 14.35 12.63 -7.95
CA ASN A 105 13.47 11.58 -7.54
C ASN A 105 13.48 11.65 -6.02
N PRO A 106 12.41 12.15 -5.36
CA PRO A 106 12.30 11.84 -3.94
C PRO A 106 12.42 10.32 -3.73
N PHE A 107 12.10 9.52 -4.76
CA PHE A 107 12.24 8.07 -4.87
C PHE A 107 13.65 7.53 -5.25
N ASP A 108 14.66 8.37 -5.54
CA ASP A 108 16.08 7.98 -5.71
C ASP A 108 16.89 8.60 -4.57
N THR A 109 16.32 8.52 -3.36
CA THR A 109 17.09 8.73 -2.14
C THR A 109 17.97 7.50 -1.97
N ASN A 110 19.20 7.55 -2.50
CA ASN A 110 20.19 6.50 -2.25
C ASN A 110 20.66 6.59 -0.79
N TRP A 111 19.86 6.04 0.11
CA TRP A 111 20.22 5.79 1.50
C TRP A 111 20.57 4.33 1.67
N ASN A 112 21.48 4.06 2.60
CA ASN A 112 21.95 2.72 2.88
C ASN A 112 21.84 2.45 4.38
N ILE A 113 21.36 1.26 4.70
CA ILE A 113 21.42 0.73 6.04
C ILE A 113 22.79 0.11 6.31
N SER A 114 23.25 0.29 7.55
CA SER A 114 24.46 -0.34 8.07
C SER A 114 24.14 -1.78 8.49
N LEU A 115 24.95 -2.73 8.02
CA LEU A 115 24.80 -4.15 8.35
C LEU A 115 25.93 -4.61 9.27
N PRO A 116 25.67 -5.53 10.22
CA PRO A 116 26.71 -6.21 10.98
C PRO A 116 27.52 -7.19 10.09
N PRO A 117 28.67 -7.70 10.56
CA PRO A 117 29.48 -8.67 9.81
C PRO A 117 28.69 -9.95 9.49
N SER A 118 28.78 -10.43 8.26
CA SER A 118 27.93 -11.51 7.74
C SER A 118 28.46 -12.92 8.05
N SER A 119 27.53 -13.84 8.37
CA SER A 119 27.66 -15.28 8.15
C SER A 119 26.58 -15.76 7.18
N SER A 120 26.93 -16.59 6.17
CA SER A 120 26.03 -16.91 5.05
C SER A 120 25.40 -18.30 5.16
N ILE A 121 24.07 -18.41 5.03
CA ILE A 121 23.32 -19.68 4.84
C ILE A 121 22.19 -19.47 3.80
N ASN A 122 21.98 -20.45 2.92
CA ASN A 122 20.95 -20.42 1.85
C ASN A 122 19.60 -21.02 2.31
N LEU A 123 18.47 -20.34 2.04
CA LEU A 123 17.11 -20.86 2.20
C LEU A 123 16.17 -20.43 1.05
N LYS A 124 15.12 -21.22 0.79
CA LYS A 124 14.09 -20.99 -0.25
C LYS A 124 12.78 -20.48 0.35
N SER A 125 12.07 -19.59 -0.36
CA SER A 125 10.79 -19.00 0.06
C SER A 125 9.58 -19.53 -0.72
N SER A 126 8.38 -19.36 -0.14
CA SER A 126 7.07 -19.67 -0.72
C SER A 126 6.05 -18.59 -0.30
N LYS A 127 5.17 -18.17 -1.22
CA LYS A 127 4.16 -17.10 -1.00
C LYS A 127 2.73 -17.64 -1.09
N LYS A 128 1.82 -17.17 -0.21
CA LYS A 128 0.35 -17.18 -0.36
C LYS A 128 -0.28 -16.03 0.44
N THR A 129 -1.40 -15.49 -0.04
CA THR A 129 -2.17 -14.38 0.57
C THR A 129 -3.69 -14.59 0.44
N THR A 130 -4.48 -13.99 1.34
CA THR A 130 -5.96 -13.95 1.31
C THR A 130 -6.46 -12.62 1.88
N LYS A 131 -7.52 -12.02 1.28
CA LYS A 131 -8.12 -10.70 1.65
C LYS A 131 -9.60 -10.83 2.07
N PRO A 132 -10.17 -10.03 3.00
CA PRO A 132 -11.61 -9.94 3.36
C PRO A 132 -12.27 -8.58 3.00
N ILE A 133 -13.51 -8.21 3.39
CA ILE A 133 -14.86 -8.78 3.12
C ILE A 133 -15.85 -7.61 2.98
N HIS A 134 -16.63 -7.55 1.89
CA HIS A 134 -18.00 -7.01 1.83
C HIS A 134 -18.62 -7.39 0.47
N TYR A 135 -19.71 -8.16 0.46
CA TYR A 135 -20.22 -8.77 -0.77
C TYR A 135 -21.72 -9.11 -0.69
N LEU A 136 -22.43 -8.90 -1.79
CA LEU A 136 -23.85 -9.17 -1.99
C LEU A 136 -24.02 -10.11 -3.19
N GLU A 137 -24.56 -11.29 -2.95
CA GLU A 137 -24.91 -12.27 -3.98
C GLU A 137 -26.01 -11.75 -4.92
N GLY A 138 -25.93 -12.13 -6.20
CA GLY A 138 -26.89 -11.75 -7.24
C GLY A 138 -26.84 -10.29 -7.68
N SER A 139 -25.87 -9.52 -7.20
CA SER A 139 -25.63 -8.14 -7.62
C SER A 139 -24.79 -8.06 -8.90
N GLU A 140 -24.61 -6.86 -9.44
CA GLU A 140 -23.77 -6.64 -10.64
C GLU A 140 -22.29 -6.78 -10.29
N ALA A 141 -21.61 -7.69 -11.00
CA ALA A 141 -20.17 -7.94 -10.86
C ALA A 141 -19.32 -7.12 -11.86
N GLU A 142 -19.90 -6.64 -12.95
CA GLU A 142 -19.24 -5.81 -13.97
C GLU A 142 -19.81 -4.40 -14.01
N CYS A 143 -19.74 -3.73 -12.86
CA CYS A 143 -20.37 -2.43 -12.63
C CYS A 143 -19.57 -1.22 -13.15
N GLY A 144 -18.39 -1.44 -13.74
CA GLY A 144 -17.51 -0.37 -14.25
C GLY A 144 -16.89 0.50 -13.15
N LYS A 145 -16.84 0.01 -11.90
CA LYS A 145 -16.23 0.71 -10.76
C LYS A 145 -15.01 -0.07 -10.24
N PRO A 146 -14.18 0.53 -9.37
CA PRO A 146 -13.05 -0.16 -8.74
C PRO A 146 -13.48 -1.39 -7.94
N VAL A 147 -14.65 -1.35 -7.27
CA VAL A 147 -15.25 -2.50 -6.59
C VAL A 147 -16.74 -2.64 -6.93
N CYS A 148 -17.14 -3.87 -7.23
CA CYS A 148 -18.49 -4.31 -7.60
C CYS A 148 -19.00 -5.38 -6.60
N CYS A 149 -20.09 -6.07 -6.94
CA CYS A 149 -20.71 -7.10 -6.11
C CYS A 149 -21.29 -6.61 -4.76
N ILE A 150 -21.55 -5.32 -4.57
CA ILE A 150 -21.97 -4.75 -3.26
C ILE A 150 -23.38 -4.18 -3.21
N LYS A 151 -23.98 -3.85 -4.36
CA LYS A 151 -25.29 -3.18 -4.44
C LYS A 151 -26.14 -3.84 -5.52
N LYS A 152 -27.44 -4.01 -5.23
CA LYS A 152 -28.39 -4.45 -6.25
C LYS A 152 -28.44 -3.43 -7.39
N PRO A 153 -28.58 -3.87 -8.65
CA PRO A 153 -28.81 -2.95 -9.76
C PRO A 153 -30.06 -2.10 -9.50
N ARG A 154 -30.10 -0.89 -10.05
CA ARG A 154 -31.32 -0.08 -10.05
C ARG A 154 -32.43 -0.84 -10.79
N LYS A 155 -33.67 -0.71 -10.31
CA LYS A 155 -34.84 -1.39 -10.89
C LYS A 155 -34.92 -1.08 -12.40
N GLY A 156 -34.94 -2.13 -13.23
CA GLY A 156 -34.99 -2.01 -14.69
C GLY A 156 -33.64 -1.99 -15.41
N MET A 157 -32.50 -1.95 -14.70
CA MET A 157 -31.18 -2.12 -15.35
C MET A 157 -30.84 -3.61 -15.54
N PRO A 158 -30.40 -4.03 -16.74
CA PRO A 158 -29.95 -5.40 -16.97
C PRO A 158 -28.66 -5.67 -16.20
N ILE A 159 -28.57 -6.85 -15.57
CA ILE A 159 -27.32 -7.35 -14.97
C ILE A 159 -26.49 -8.01 -16.05
N LYS A 160 -25.29 -7.51 -16.32
CA LYS A 160 -24.32 -8.10 -17.25
C LYS A 160 -23.74 -9.39 -16.68
N LYS A 161 -23.27 -9.33 -15.42
CA LYS A 161 -22.72 -10.49 -14.72
C LYS A 161 -23.24 -10.54 -13.28
N LYS A 162 -23.96 -11.60 -12.94
CA LYS A 162 -24.45 -11.81 -11.57
C LYS A 162 -23.30 -12.26 -10.66
N SER A 163 -23.27 -11.70 -9.47
CA SER A 163 -22.35 -12.12 -8.43
C SER A 163 -22.77 -13.47 -7.82
N GLY A 164 -21.83 -14.42 -7.67
CA GLY A 164 -22.09 -15.77 -7.19
C GLY A 164 -22.15 -15.91 -5.66
N TYR A 165 -22.59 -17.06 -5.15
CA TYR A 165 -22.68 -17.27 -3.70
C TYR A 165 -21.32 -17.18 -2.99
N TRP A 166 -20.30 -17.89 -3.50
CA TRP A 166 -18.96 -18.00 -2.90
C TRP A 166 -17.99 -16.89 -3.31
N GLY A 167 -18.40 -15.97 -4.19
CA GLY A 167 -17.51 -15.00 -4.82
C GLY A 167 -17.66 -15.03 -6.34
N THR A 168 -17.02 -14.07 -7.00
CA THR A 168 -17.05 -13.92 -8.46
C THR A 168 -15.70 -13.52 -8.98
N THR A 169 -15.31 -14.08 -10.12
CA THR A 169 -14.15 -13.63 -10.91
C THR A 169 -14.44 -12.27 -11.56
N ALA A 170 -14.36 -11.20 -10.78
CA ALA A 170 -14.59 -9.82 -11.19
C ALA A 170 -13.88 -8.88 -10.20
N LYS A 171 -14.03 -7.56 -10.37
CA LYS A 171 -13.55 -6.56 -9.41
C LYS A 171 -14.42 -6.58 -8.14
N CYS A 172 -14.34 -7.64 -7.35
CA CYS A 172 -15.17 -7.88 -6.18
C CYS A 172 -14.32 -8.45 -5.04
N ASP A 173 -14.62 -8.02 -3.81
CA ASP A 173 -14.11 -8.67 -2.61
C ASP A 173 -14.79 -10.02 -2.38
N ILE A 174 -14.32 -10.79 -1.40
CA ILE A 174 -14.92 -12.08 -1.06
C ILE A 174 -16.00 -11.93 0.03
N PRO A 175 -17.04 -12.78 0.04
CA PRO A 175 -18.03 -12.79 1.13
C PRO A 175 -17.48 -13.50 2.38
N LEU A 176 -17.95 -13.07 3.57
CA LEU A 176 -17.57 -13.64 4.89
C LEU A 176 -17.67 -15.17 4.93
N ARG A 177 -18.76 -15.72 4.36
CA ARG A 177 -19.00 -17.16 4.28
C ARG A 177 -17.91 -17.94 3.55
N THR A 178 -17.23 -17.33 2.56
CA THR A 178 -16.11 -17.98 1.87
C THR A 178 -14.90 -18.08 2.79
N VAL A 179 -14.63 -17.04 3.57
CA VAL A 179 -13.59 -17.05 4.61
C VAL A 179 -13.91 -18.08 5.68
N GLU A 180 -15.15 -18.10 6.18
CA GLU A 180 -15.59 -19.06 7.19
C GLU A 180 -15.47 -20.52 6.68
N ASN A 181 -15.89 -20.77 5.42
CA ASN A 181 -15.74 -22.08 4.80
C ASN A 181 -14.27 -22.49 4.63
N LEU A 182 -13.38 -21.55 4.26
CA LEU A 182 -11.94 -21.79 4.16
C LEU A 182 -11.35 -22.18 5.53
N LEU A 183 -11.63 -21.40 6.57
CA LEU A 183 -11.12 -21.68 7.93
C LEU A 183 -11.66 -23.01 8.46
N GLY A 184 -12.95 -23.29 8.24
CA GLY A 184 -13.58 -24.55 8.59
C GLY A 184 -13.00 -25.75 7.83
N HIS A 185 -12.60 -25.57 6.58
CA HIS A 185 -11.91 -26.60 5.81
C HIS A 185 -10.51 -26.86 6.37
N ILE A 186 -9.71 -25.80 6.59
CA ILE A 186 -8.34 -25.91 7.14
C ILE A 186 -8.32 -26.70 8.44
N ASN A 187 -9.20 -26.37 9.39
CA ASN A 187 -9.30 -27.07 10.67
C ASN A 187 -9.62 -28.58 10.50
N LYS A 188 -10.41 -28.94 9.49
CA LYS A 188 -10.82 -30.34 9.26
C LYS A 188 -9.78 -31.17 8.51
N THR A 189 -8.99 -30.56 7.63
CA THR A 189 -8.17 -31.28 6.65
C THR A 189 -6.68 -31.12 6.84
N HIS A 190 -6.22 -30.13 7.61
CA HIS A 190 -4.80 -29.82 7.76
C HIS A 190 -4.39 -29.77 9.23
N LYS A 191 -3.24 -30.39 9.52
CA LYS A 191 -2.52 -30.14 10.77
C LYS A 191 -1.65 -28.91 10.57
N VAL A 192 -1.93 -27.86 11.34
CA VAL A 192 -1.26 -26.57 11.23
C VAL A 192 -0.60 -26.24 12.56
N ASP A 193 0.70 -25.96 12.55
CA ASP A 193 1.43 -25.61 13.79
C ASP A 193 1.21 -24.16 14.20
N PHE A 194 1.12 -23.23 13.23
CA PHE A 194 0.77 -21.83 13.43
C PHE A 194 0.31 -21.21 12.11
N VAL A 195 -0.33 -20.03 12.19
CA VAL A 195 -0.76 -19.24 11.04
C VAL A 195 -0.02 -17.90 11.00
N LEU A 196 0.45 -17.54 9.81
CA LEU A 196 0.94 -16.19 9.51
C LEU A 196 -0.15 -15.47 8.70
N LEU A 197 -0.67 -14.38 9.25
CA LEU A 197 -1.76 -13.60 8.69
C LEU A 197 -1.23 -12.23 8.26
N SER A 198 -1.16 -11.99 6.96
CA SER A 198 -0.27 -10.99 6.37
C SER A 198 -0.96 -9.67 5.99
N GLY A 199 -1.99 -9.20 6.70
CA GLY A 199 -2.65 -7.91 6.39
C GLY A 199 -3.73 -7.94 5.31
N ASP A 200 -4.25 -6.75 4.96
CA ASP A 200 -5.36 -6.50 4.04
C ASP A 200 -6.64 -7.21 4.45
N TYR A 201 -7.18 -6.81 5.60
CA TYR A 201 -8.35 -7.35 6.25
C TYR A 201 -9.66 -6.68 5.81
N VAL A 202 -9.56 -5.49 5.27
CA VAL A 202 -10.71 -4.67 4.89
C VAL A 202 -10.94 -4.68 3.38
N HIS A 203 -12.15 -4.33 3.00
CA HIS A 203 -12.62 -4.30 1.61
C HIS A 203 -11.98 -3.16 0.81
N HIS A 204 -11.90 -3.24 -0.52
CA HIS A 204 -11.28 -2.17 -1.35
C HIS A 204 -12.22 -0.98 -1.64
N ARG A 205 -13.13 -0.66 -0.70
CA ARG A 205 -14.03 0.52 -0.83
C ARG A 205 -13.45 1.67 -0.04
N ASP A 206 -12.28 2.09 -0.45
CA ASP A 206 -11.41 3.04 0.25
C ASP A 206 -12.16 4.32 0.60
N TRP A 207 -13.05 4.76 -0.30
CA TRP A 207 -13.92 5.93 -0.17
C TRP A 207 -14.99 5.85 0.94
N GLU A 208 -15.23 4.67 1.50
CA GLU A 208 -16.20 4.38 2.56
C GLU A 208 -15.50 4.04 3.90
N TYR A 209 -14.17 4.19 3.97
CA TYR A 209 -13.40 3.83 5.16
C TYR A 209 -13.71 4.71 6.37
N THR A 210 -13.85 4.05 7.53
CA THR A 210 -13.93 4.70 8.84
C THR A 210 -13.10 3.91 9.85
N HIS A 211 -12.61 4.58 10.90
CA HIS A 211 -11.85 3.92 11.97
C HIS A 211 -12.66 2.79 12.61
N GLU A 212 -13.93 3.04 12.91
CA GLU A 212 -14.82 2.08 13.56
C GLU A 212 -15.07 0.85 12.68
N GLY A 213 -15.23 1.04 11.37
CA GLY A 213 -15.44 -0.05 10.42
C GLY A 213 -14.22 -0.97 10.33
N HIS A 214 -13.02 -0.40 10.37
CA HIS A 214 -11.77 -1.16 10.34
C HIS A 214 -11.59 -1.95 11.64
N ILE A 215 -11.72 -1.29 12.80
CA ILE A 215 -11.64 -1.95 14.12
C ILE A 215 -12.66 -3.10 14.20
N SER A 216 -13.90 -2.88 13.75
CA SER A 216 -14.93 -3.91 13.74
C SER A 216 -14.58 -5.08 12.81
N THR A 217 -13.98 -4.81 11.66
CA THR A 217 -13.54 -5.86 10.73
C THR A 217 -12.45 -6.72 11.34
N ILE A 218 -11.44 -6.12 11.99
CA ILE A 218 -10.38 -6.83 12.70
C ILE A 218 -10.95 -7.72 13.80
N ALA A 219 -11.86 -7.19 14.63
CA ALA A 219 -12.52 -7.94 15.69
C ALA A 219 -13.36 -9.12 15.14
N ASN A 220 -14.12 -8.91 14.06
CA ASN A 220 -14.94 -9.96 13.44
C ASN A 220 -14.07 -11.08 12.85
N LEU A 221 -12.95 -10.73 12.21
CA LEU A 221 -12.00 -11.71 11.69
C LEU A 221 -11.38 -12.52 12.84
N SER A 222 -10.99 -11.86 13.91
CA SER A 222 -10.47 -12.52 15.13
C SER A 222 -11.47 -13.52 15.71
N ILE A 223 -12.77 -13.19 15.78
CA ILE A 223 -13.82 -14.12 16.23
C ILE A 223 -13.88 -15.37 15.35
N LEU A 224 -13.82 -15.22 14.02
CA LEU A 224 -13.81 -16.37 13.10
C LEU A 224 -12.56 -17.23 13.27
N LEU A 225 -11.40 -16.59 13.41
CA LEU A 225 -10.14 -17.28 13.62
C LEU A 225 -10.13 -18.05 14.93
N GLN A 226 -10.61 -17.47 16.03
CA GLN A 226 -10.76 -18.16 17.32
C GLN A 226 -11.76 -19.31 17.24
N LYS A 227 -12.88 -19.13 16.51
CA LYS A 227 -13.90 -20.17 16.32
C LYS A 227 -13.36 -21.39 15.56
N HIS A 228 -12.56 -21.16 14.52
CA HIS A 228 -12.15 -22.23 13.61
C HIS A 228 -10.74 -22.76 13.87
N LEU A 229 -9.85 -21.98 14.51
CA LEU A 229 -8.45 -22.30 14.72
C LEU A 229 -8.06 -22.11 16.20
N SER A 230 -8.94 -22.49 17.13
CA SER A 230 -8.80 -22.20 18.58
C SER A 230 -7.52 -22.69 19.22
N GLU A 231 -6.90 -23.77 18.71
CA GLU A 231 -5.68 -24.35 19.27
C GLU A 231 -4.40 -23.90 18.54
N ILE A 232 -4.54 -23.15 17.45
CA ILE A 232 -3.43 -22.80 16.56
C ILE A 232 -3.02 -21.35 16.84
N PRO A 233 -1.74 -21.09 17.20
CA PRO A 233 -1.19 -19.73 17.30
C PRO A 233 -1.29 -18.97 15.98
N ILE A 234 -1.72 -17.71 16.04
CA ILE A 234 -1.86 -16.84 14.86
C ILE A 234 -1.04 -15.57 15.06
N PHE A 235 -0.21 -15.25 14.08
CA PHE A 235 0.63 -14.06 14.07
C PHE A 235 0.16 -13.11 12.97
N TRP A 236 -0.11 -11.87 13.34
CA TRP A 236 -0.71 -10.85 12.49
C TRP A 236 0.35 -9.85 12.01
N ALA A 237 0.28 -9.49 10.75
CA ALA A 237 0.88 -8.27 10.22
C ALA A 237 -0.21 -7.32 9.76
N ILE A 238 0.20 -6.07 9.54
CA ILE A 238 -0.63 -5.04 8.95
C ILE A 238 -0.37 -4.95 7.46
N GLY A 239 -1.44 -4.77 6.68
CA GLY A 239 -1.40 -4.49 5.25
C GLY A 239 -1.77 -3.04 4.95
N ASN A 240 -1.70 -2.68 3.68
CA ASN A 240 -1.77 -1.28 3.27
C ASN A 240 -3.21 -0.73 3.34
N HIS A 241 -4.20 -1.61 3.25
CA HIS A 241 -5.62 -1.24 3.38
C HIS A 241 -6.07 -0.95 4.82
N GLU A 242 -5.28 -1.24 5.85
CA GLU A 242 -5.70 -1.07 7.25
C GLU A 242 -5.75 0.39 7.74
N ALA A 243 -4.95 1.27 7.14
CA ALA A 243 -4.96 2.69 7.49
C ALA A 243 -6.20 3.39 6.93
N VAL A 244 -6.60 4.46 7.61
CA VAL A 244 -7.64 5.37 7.12
C VAL A 244 -7.07 6.78 7.16
N PRO A 245 -6.97 7.46 6.01
CA PRO A 245 -7.22 6.95 4.64
C PRO A 245 -6.30 5.79 4.23
N VAL A 246 -6.65 5.05 3.16
CA VAL A 246 -5.85 3.90 2.68
C VAL A 246 -4.39 4.31 2.44
N ASN A 247 -3.44 3.43 2.81
CA ASN A 247 -1.99 3.63 2.67
C ASN A 247 -1.39 4.75 3.55
N ALA A 248 -2.19 5.41 4.40
CA ALA A 248 -1.75 6.56 5.21
C ALA A 248 -0.99 6.14 6.49
N PHE A 249 0.21 5.58 6.32
CA PHE A 249 1.08 5.20 7.45
C PHE A 249 2.04 6.33 7.81
N GLY A 250 1.57 7.27 8.63
CA GLY A 250 2.39 8.39 9.12
C GLY A 250 3.52 7.95 10.06
N PRO A 251 4.79 8.23 9.74
CA PRO A 251 5.92 7.98 10.66
C PRO A 251 5.97 8.98 11.82
N ASN A 252 6.85 8.78 12.80
CA ASN A 252 6.95 9.62 13.99
C ASN A 252 7.34 11.09 13.72
N PHE A 253 7.87 11.42 12.53
CA PHE A 253 8.13 12.81 12.17
C PHE A 253 6.86 13.59 11.79
N VAL A 254 5.73 12.91 11.54
CA VAL A 254 4.44 13.58 11.29
C VAL A 254 3.63 13.73 12.59
N PRO A 255 2.67 14.68 12.68
CA PRO A 255 1.76 14.82 13.80
C PRO A 255 1.05 13.51 14.16
N GLU A 256 0.82 13.29 15.46
CA GLU A 256 0.19 12.06 15.97
C GLU A 256 -1.13 11.71 15.29
N ARG A 257 -1.95 12.71 14.94
CA ARG A 257 -3.23 12.51 14.24
C ARG A 257 -3.13 11.78 12.89
N PHE A 258 -1.94 11.74 12.29
CA PHE A 258 -1.67 11.07 11.01
C PHE A 258 -1.00 9.70 11.20
N ARG A 259 -0.72 9.30 12.44
CA ARG A 259 -0.14 8.00 12.77
C ARG A 259 -1.30 7.04 13.06
N PRO A 260 -1.41 5.91 12.35
CA PRO A 260 -2.55 5.00 12.52
C PRO A 260 -2.38 4.09 13.76
N THR A 261 -2.03 4.67 14.91
CA THR A 261 -1.83 3.95 16.19
C THR A 261 -3.09 3.23 16.66
N TRP A 262 -4.27 3.75 16.30
CA TRP A 262 -5.55 3.13 16.63
C TRP A 262 -5.71 1.74 16.01
N ILE A 263 -5.28 1.52 14.76
CA ILE A 263 -5.38 0.22 14.09
C ILE A 263 -4.23 -0.70 14.49
N TYR A 264 -3.03 -0.15 14.72
CA TYR A 264 -1.91 -0.89 15.30
C TYR A 264 -2.31 -1.55 16.63
N LYS A 265 -2.92 -0.78 17.54
CA LYS A 265 -3.48 -1.27 18.81
C LYS A 265 -4.57 -2.32 18.61
N ALA A 266 -5.51 -2.08 17.69
CA ALA A 266 -6.59 -3.00 17.44
C ALA A 266 -6.08 -4.36 16.95
N ILE A 267 -5.11 -4.38 16.02
CA ILE A 267 -4.48 -5.61 15.53
C ILE A 267 -3.70 -6.29 16.65
N LEU A 268 -2.87 -5.57 17.41
CA LEU A 268 -2.09 -6.16 18.49
C LEU A 268 -2.99 -6.78 19.57
N ASN A 269 -4.11 -6.12 19.91
CA ASN A 269 -5.09 -6.64 20.85
C ASN A 269 -5.73 -7.95 20.36
N GLU A 270 -6.05 -8.07 19.07
CA GLU A 270 -6.55 -9.33 18.52
C GLU A 270 -5.46 -10.40 18.35
N ALA A 271 -4.21 -9.97 18.09
CA ALA A 271 -3.05 -10.87 18.07
C ALA A 271 -2.84 -11.52 19.43
N HIS A 272 -2.90 -10.77 20.54
CA HIS A 272 -2.83 -11.33 21.90
C HIS A 272 -3.93 -12.34 22.24
N LYS A 273 -5.08 -12.29 21.57
CA LYS A 273 -6.17 -13.28 21.78
C LYS A 273 -5.93 -14.57 20.98
N THR A 274 -5.13 -14.51 19.92
CA THR A 274 -5.00 -15.58 18.94
C THR A 274 -3.61 -16.22 18.90
N ASP A 275 -2.61 -15.58 19.48
CA ASP A 275 -1.21 -16.04 19.53
C ASP A 275 -0.96 -17.17 20.54
N LYS A 276 -1.89 -17.43 21.48
CA LYS A 276 -1.76 -18.40 22.58
C LYS A 276 -0.70 -18.03 23.62
N GLY A 277 -0.66 -16.75 24.01
CA GLY A 277 0.21 -16.26 25.08
C GLY A 277 1.69 -16.23 24.68
N LYS A 278 1.93 -16.08 23.38
CA LYS A 278 3.26 -16.13 22.78
C LYS A 278 3.86 -14.71 22.78
N LEU A 279 3.08 -13.69 22.43
CA LEU A 279 3.50 -12.29 22.35
C LEU A 279 3.59 -11.67 23.75
N PRO A 280 4.67 -10.92 24.03
CA PRO A 280 4.81 -10.16 25.27
C PRO A 280 3.83 -9.00 25.31
N VAL A 281 3.36 -8.63 26.50
CA VAL A 281 2.39 -7.54 26.72
C VAL A 281 2.94 -6.20 26.21
N GLU A 282 4.26 -6.02 26.23
CA GLU A 282 4.97 -4.81 25.83
C GLU A 282 5.41 -4.81 24.35
N ALA A 283 4.81 -5.66 23.51
CA ALA A 283 5.11 -5.68 22.07
C ALA A 283 4.84 -4.31 21.42
N ASP A 284 5.73 -3.87 20.52
CA ASP A 284 5.50 -2.64 19.75
C ASP A 284 4.32 -2.86 18.79
N GLU A 285 3.33 -1.98 18.90
CA GLU A 285 2.07 -2.02 18.16
C GLU A 285 2.29 -1.97 16.64
N ARG A 286 3.42 -1.43 16.16
CA ARG A 286 3.76 -1.32 14.74
C ARG A 286 4.42 -2.57 14.20
N SER A 287 5.30 -3.21 14.96
CA SER A 287 6.11 -4.34 14.51
C SER A 287 6.59 -5.11 15.72
N TYR A 288 6.55 -6.44 15.66
CA TYR A 288 6.93 -7.26 16.81
C TYR A 288 7.78 -8.44 16.39
N SER A 289 8.56 -8.94 17.34
CA SER A 289 9.46 -10.07 17.16
C SER A 289 9.25 -11.04 18.30
N ILE A 290 9.13 -12.32 17.98
CA ILE A 290 8.77 -13.35 18.94
C ILE A 290 9.50 -14.66 18.67
N ASN A 291 9.99 -15.30 19.74
CA ASN A 291 10.51 -16.66 19.66
C ASN A 291 9.34 -17.67 19.63
N TYR A 292 9.30 -18.50 18.58
CA TYR A 292 8.39 -19.64 18.47
C TYR A 292 9.16 -20.94 18.75
N GLY A 293 9.10 -21.39 20.00
CA GLY A 293 9.94 -22.50 20.47
C GLY A 293 11.42 -22.10 20.55
N ASN A 294 12.31 -23.09 20.46
CA ASN A 294 13.74 -22.86 20.71
C ASN A 294 14.48 -22.28 19.50
N ASN A 295 14.10 -22.66 18.28
CA ASN A 295 14.94 -22.47 17.10
C ASN A 295 14.32 -21.55 16.03
N LEU A 296 13.10 -21.03 16.24
CA LEU A 296 12.42 -20.15 15.30
C LEU A 296 12.10 -18.81 15.96
N ARG A 297 12.28 -17.73 15.21
CA ARG A 297 11.79 -16.40 15.50
C ARG A 297 10.84 -15.95 14.39
N ILE A 298 9.73 -15.35 14.77
CA ILE A 298 8.76 -14.75 13.84
C ILE A 298 8.85 -13.24 14.04
N ILE A 299 9.04 -12.52 12.94
CA ILE A 299 9.10 -11.06 12.92
C ILE A 299 7.91 -10.58 12.10
N SER A 300 6.99 -9.84 12.71
CA SER A 300 5.95 -9.10 12.01
C SER A 300 6.44 -7.68 11.76
N LEU A 301 6.62 -7.32 10.48
CA LEU A 301 7.15 -6.05 10.04
C LEU A 301 6.05 -5.22 9.37
N ASN A 302 5.80 -4.03 9.90
CA ASN A 302 5.01 -3.03 9.18
C ASN A 302 5.85 -2.43 8.06
N ASN A 303 5.50 -2.81 6.84
CA ASN A 303 6.12 -2.31 5.64
C ASN A 303 5.22 -1.37 4.83
N GLY A 304 4.16 -0.81 5.43
CA GLY A 304 3.46 0.36 4.87
C GLY A 304 4.37 1.59 4.73
N TYR A 305 5.57 1.55 5.32
CA TYR A 305 6.65 2.52 5.10
C TYR A 305 7.43 2.32 3.80
N CYS A 306 7.32 1.17 3.13
CA CYS A 306 7.84 1.00 1.78
C CYS A 306 6.85 1.48 0.71
N ASP A 307 5.55 1.56 1.03
CA ASP A 307 4.47 1.79 0.07
C ASP A 307 4.66 3.11 -0.69
N ASN A 308 4.78 3.02 -2.00
CA ASN A 308 4.97 4.16 -2.90
C ASN A 308 3.73 5.08 -2.97
N THR A 309 2.58 4.65 -2.45
CA THR A 309 1.35 5.44 -2.36
C THR A 309 1.14 6.04 -0.97
N ASN A 310 1.96 5.69 0.02
CA ASN A 310 1.96 6.38 1.31
C ASN A 310 2.49 7.80 1.12
N MET A 311 1.66 8.82 1.28
CA MET A 311 2.08 10.20 0.98
C MET A 311 3.14 10.73 1.96
N PHE A 312 3.17 10.24 3.20
CA PHE A 312 4.03 10.81 4.24
C PHE A 312 5.51 10.51 4.03
N ILE A 313 5.84 9.33 3.46
CA ILE A 313 7.22 8.92 3.20
C ILE A 313 7.94 9.89 2.26
N TYR A 314 7.22 10.64 1.42
CA TYR A 314 7.84 11.63 0.53
C TYR A 314 8.41 12.85 1.27
N ILE A 315 8.04 13.07 2.53
CA ILE A 315 8.68 14.09 3.39
C ILE A 315 10.09 13.61 3.79
N ASN A 316 10.24 12.33 4.13
CA ASN A 316 11.52 11.68 4.40
C ASN A 316 11.40 10.16 4.23
N GLN A 317 12.08 9.62 3.20
CA GLN A 317 12.07 8.19 2.87
C GLN A 317 13.15 7.38 3.60
N THR A 318 14.07 8.04 4.29
CA THR A 318 15.22 7.37 4.91
C THR A 318 14.76 6.61 6.14
N ASP A 319 14.75 5.28 6.04
CA ASP A 319 14.37 4.32 7.08
C ASP A 319 13.26 4.83 8.02
N PRO A 320 12.01 4.99 7.53
CA PRO A 320 10.93 5.57 8.34
C PRO A 320 10.74 4.78 9.64
N ASP A 321 10.71 5.51 10.76
CA ASP A 321 10.69 4.97 12.12
C ASP A 321 11.83 4.01 12.49
N GLY A 322 12.90 3.97 11.71
CA GLY A 322 13.98 3.01 11.91
C GLY A 322 13.54 1.57 11.64
N SER A 323 12.51 1.34 10.80
CA SER A 323 11.89 0.02 10.59
C SER A 323 12.86 -1.05 10.08
N LEU A 324 13.73 -0.71 9.13
CA LEU A 324 14.78 -1.63 8.65
C LEU A 324 15.93 -1.72 9.65
N THR A 325 16.27 -0.63 10.36
CA THR A 325 17.28 -0.69 11.44
C THR A 325 16.85 -1.63 12.55
N TRP A 326 15.57 -1.56 12.92
CA TRP A 326 14.96 -2.48 13.86
C TRP A 326 15.01 -3.93 13.33
N LEU A 327 14.65 -4.16 12.06
CA LEU A 327 14.73 -5.49 11.44
C LEU A 327 16.15 -6.06 11.51
N VAL A 328 17.17 -5.28 11.12
CA VAL A 328 18.59 -5.68 11.21
C VAL A 328 18.94 -6.10 12.63
N ASN A 329 18.54 -5.32 13.63
CA ASN A 329 18.82 -5.65 15.03
C ASN A 329 18.13 -6.95 15.46
N GLN A 330 16.90 -7.20 15.01
CA GLN A 330 16.17 -8.45 15.32
C GLN A 330 16.80 -9.68 14.66
N LEU A 331 17.26 -9.55 13.41
CA LEU A 331 17.94 -10.60 12.66
C LEU A 331 19.32 -10.89 13.25
N TRP A 332 20.07 -9.84 13.60
CA TRP A 332 21.37 -9.98 14.26
C TRP A 332 21.28 -10.68 15.61
N ASP A 333 20.28 -10.33 16.42
CA ASP A 333 20.01 -11.05 17.66
C ASP A 333 19.60 -12.51 17.39
N ALA A 334 18.83 -12.79 16.33
CA ALA A 334 18.47 -14.16 15.97
C ALA A 334 19.69 -14.99 15.55
N GLU A 335 20.57 -14.42 14.73
CA GLU A 335 21.81 -15.05 14.27
C GLU A 335 22.72 -15.41 15.45
N LYS A 336 22.95 -14.47 16.39
CA LYS A 336 23.72 -14.72 17.61
C LYS A 336 23.17 -15.84 18.49
N ASN A 337 21.86 -16.08 18.40
CA ASN A 337 21.16 -17.10 19.18
C ASN A 337 20.82 -18.34 18.33
N GLU A 338 21.43 -18.49 17.14
CA GLU A 338 21.26 -19.64 16.23
C GLU A 338 19.79 -19.93 15.88
N LYS A 339 18.97 -18.89 15.72
CA LYS A 339 17.56 -19.01 15.38
C LYS A 339 17.31 -18.79 13.89
N PHE A 340 16.48 -19.64 13.30
CA PHE A 340 15.84 -19.35 12.02
C PHE A 340 14.82 -18.23 12.17
N VAL A 341 14.58 -17.48 11.09
CA VAL A 341 13.64 -16.35 11.11
C VAL A 341 12.61 -16.46 10.00
N TYR A 342 11.34 -16.29 10.35
CA TYR A 342 10.27 -15.97 9.41
C TYR A 342 9.94 -14.48 9.52
N ILE A 343 10.08 -13.75 8.41
CA ILE A 343 9.63 -12.37 8.30
C ILE A 343 8.24 -12.38 7.67
N LEU A 344 7.27 -11.86 8.40
CA LEU A 344 5.90 -11.64 8.00
C LEU A 344 5.71 -10.15 7.68
N SER A 345 5.38 -9.85 6.43
CA SER A 345 5.06 -8.50 5.96
C SER A 345 3.99 -8.57 4.88
N HIS A 346 3.38 -7.43 4.55
CA HIS A 346 2.29 -7.38 3.56
C HIS A 346 2.82 -7.17 2.14
N ILE A 347 3.34 -5.96 1.86
CA ILE A 347 3.81 -5.58 0.52
C ILE A 347 5.08 -6.39 0.19
N PRO A 348 5.14 -7.16 -0.91
CA PRO A 348 6.37 -7.86 -1.23
C PRO A 348 7.50 -6.85 -1.52
N PRO A 349 8.68 -6.94 -0.89
CA PRO A 349 9.73 -5.92 -1.04
C PRO A 349 10.19 -5.64 -2.47
N GLY A 350 10.13 -6.64 -3.37
CA GLY A 350 10.49 -6.49 -4.78
C GLY A 350 9.33 -6.16 -5.71
N ASP A 351 8.16 -5.84 -5.17
CA ASP A 351 7.00 -5.41 -5.95
C ASP A 351 7.10 -3.92 -6.32
N GLU A 352 6.37 -3.50 -7.36
CA GLU A 352 6.34 -2.09 -7.78
C GLU A 352 5.71 -1.17 -6.72
N GLU A 353 4.90 -1.73 -5.82
CA GLU A 353 4.31 -1.03 -4.68
C GLU A 353 5.35 -0.56 -3.63
N CYS A 354 6.52 -1.22 -3.51
CA CYS A 354 7.57 -0.75 -2.59
C CYS A 354 8.53 0.23 -3.28
N LEU A 355 8.93 1.28 -2.57
CA LEU A 355 10.00 2.18 -2.97
C LEU A 355 11.32 1.44 -3.23
N GLU A 356 12.00 1.81 -4.31
CA GLU A 356 13.24 1.17 -4.75
C GLU A 356 14.33 1.18 -3.67
N SER A 357 14.59 2.32 -3.03
CA SER A 357 15.62 2.41 -1.98
C SER A 357 15.31 1.54 -0.77
N TRP A 358 14.04 1.47 -0.35
CA TRP A 358 13.63 0.58 0.74
C TRP A 358 13.82 -0.89 0.33
N SER A 359 13.39 -1.24 -0.89
CA SER A 359 13.54 -2.57 -1.49
C SER A 359 15.02 -3.00 -1.56
N ARG A 360 15.91 -2.14 -2.05
CA ARG A 360 17.35 -2.40 -2.14
C ARG A 360 17.98 -2.62 -0.77
N ASN A 361 17.57 -1.86 0.24
CA ASN A 361 18.06 -2.08 1.60
C ASN A 361 17.54 -3.38 2.19
N TYR A 362 16.25 -3.69 2.02
CA TYR A 362 15.70 -4.98 2.43
C TYR A 362 16.42 -6.15 1.73
N TYR A 363 16.68 -6.04 0.43
CA TYR A 363 17.40 -7.05 -0.34
C TYR A 363 18.86 -7.23 0.13
N ARG A 364 19.50 -6.19 0.66
CA ARG A 364 20.84 -6.30 1.26
C ARG A 364 20.81 -6.93 2.66
N ILE A 365 19.67 -6.85 3.36
CA ILE A 365 19.46 -7.43 4.70
C ILE A 365 19.27 -8.96 4.61
N ILE A 366 18.53 -9.42 3.59
CA ILE A 366 18.34 -10.84 3.28
C ILE A 366 19.60 -11.42 2.64
#